data_AF-A0A4V2BUT1-F1
#
_entry.id   AF-A0A4V2BUT1-F1
#
_cell.length_a   1.000
_cell.length_b   1.000
_cell.length_c   1.000
_cell.angle_alpha   90.00
_cell.angle_beta   90.00
_cell.angle_gamma   90.00
#
_symmetry.space_group_name_H-M   'P 1'
#
loop_
_entity.id
_entity.type
_entity.pdbx_description
1 polymer ?
#
loop_
_entity_poly.entity_id
_entity_poly.type
_entity_poly.pdbx_seq_one_letter_code
_entity_poly.pdbx_strand_id
1 'polypeptide(L)'
;MTAKTLIFNFDGTGSEPRDAEQFSAAHFKEDASISNILKLHLLFGGALNSEPETPFPTQLSFYYQGIGTQGSRFRRLFNQALAPRGDDVASILNRALSDFKSYYTVGDKILLTGFSRGAALARRFAKCLEPLISDDVYLCVFDTVASIGFSKVTKATRGAEHVIFENYTLANNVKAALHCVALDEKRRAFEPTLINKAPHVQEIWFAGAHSDVGGGYYRDGLADICLRYAIEWLIEQTVTLNLLTSADINYNTLLPEEHSNLIAQDDVTVTPDPLALSHQQNYFWFNPLFKLVDRECCVLVDNEQSTFAPTIHYTVAERINRLTSYRPESLKSLHYDVLYNDETRLNFKGLSPHIALDKQNMTVLSIDESKDVFVYGAEKYNHTGLMLEQGGTYRFTPYPEQTWYDDGISCGPAGWHRDNIQLGVKEIPMAVLEPFRRLPHAQWFALIGAIDNNDDHLFEIAEGADIRITKSGEFCPFANDLNRFYGANAGRIKLRVTRLG
;
A
#
# COMPACT_ATOMS: atom_id res chain seq x y z
N MET A 1 -5.49 -30.13 10.47
CA MET A 1 -4.79 -29.38 9.41
C MET A 1 -4.56 -27.98 9.93
N THR A 2 -3.38 -27.41 9.73
CA THR A 2 -3.09 -26.01 10.09
C THR A 2 -3.96 -25.10 9.22
N ALA A 3 -4.61 -24.10 9.81
CA ALA A 3 -5.40 -23.12 9.07
C ALA A 3 -4.52 -22.40 8.04
N LYS A 4 -5.04 -22.22 6.83
CA LYS A 4 -4.36 -21.57 5.70
C LYS A 4 -4.96 -20.19 5.47
N THR A 5 -4.22 -19.37 4.74
CA THR A 5 -4.71 -18.14 4.13
C THR A 5 -4.95 -18.37 2.64
N LEU A 6 -6.17 -18.13 2.17
CA LEU A 6 -6.49 -18.11 0.74
C LEU A 6 -6.58 -16.66 0.27
N ILE A 7 -5.73 -16.27 -0.68
CA ILE A 7 -5.61 -14.90 -1.18
C ILE A 7 -6.20 -14.82 -2.58
N PHE A 8 -7.25 -14.02 -2.78
CA PHE A 8 -7.90 -13.81 -4.07
C PHE A 8 -7.58 -12.40 -4.58
N ASN A 9 -6.80 -12.31 -5.65
CA ASN A 9 -6.28 -11.06 -6.20
C ASN A 9 -7.03 -10.68 -7.50
N PHE A 10 -7.85 -9.64 -7.47
CA PHE A 10 -8.67 -9.19 -8.60
C PHE A 10 -8.10 -7.92 -9.24
N ASP A 11 -7.45 -8.05 -10.40
CA ASP A 11 -6.79 -6.89 -11.02
C ASP A 11 -7.77 -5.94 -11.73
N GLY A 12 -7.34 -4.69 -11.87
CA GLY A 12 -8.01 -3.64 -12.61
C GLY A 12 -8.19 -4.00 -14.08
N THR A 13 -9.27 -3.47 -14.65
CA THR A 13 -9.58 -3.76 -16.05
C THR A 13 -8.58 -3.13 -17.00
N GLY A 14 -8.18 -3.89 -18.00
CA GLY A 14 -7.06 -3.48 -18.82
C GLY A 14 -5.71 -3.55 -18.11
N SER A 15 -5.60 -4.20 -16.94
CA SER A 15 -4.32 -4.64 -16.38
C SER A 15 -4.08 -6.10 -16.75
N GLU A 16 -2.89 -6.41 -17.24
CA GLU A 16 -2.41 -7.76 -17.46
C GLU A 16 -0.90 -7.89 -17.30
N PRO A 17 -0.36 -9.10 -17.08
CA PRO A 17 1.08 -9.30 -16.95
C PRO A 17 1.89 -8.78 -18.15
N ARG A 18 1.28 -8.76 -19.34
CA ARG A 18 1.88 -8.22 -20.58
C ARG A 18 2.06 -6.71 -20.56
N ASP A 19 1.43 -5.97 -19.65
CA ASP A 19 1.60 -4.52 -19.55
C ASP A 19 3.01 -4.10 -19.07
N ALA A 20 3.84 -5.05 -18.60
CA ALA A 20 5.26 -4.82 -18.33
C ALA A 20 6.11 -4.71 -19.62
N GLU A 21 5.56 -5.14 -20.76
CA GLU A 21 6.20 -5.13 -22.06
C GLU A 21 6.31 -3.67 -22.57
N GLN A 22 7.48 -3.05 -22.40
CA GLN A 22 7.71 -1.65 -22.81
C GLN A 22 7.70 -1.51 -24.33
N PHE A 23 6.64 -0.96 -24.91
CA PHE A 23 6.65 -0.54 -26.31
C PHE A 23 7.52 0.71 -26.47
N SER A 24 8.67 0.55 -27.11
CA SER A 24 9.56 1.64 -27.53
C SER A 24 9.42 1.85 -29.05
N ALA A 25 8.68 2.88 -29.46
CA ALA A 25 8.84 3.45 -30.80
C ALA A 25 9.99 4.47 -30.76
N ALA A 26 10.62 4.77 -31.90
CA ALA A 26 11.82 5.64 -32.01
C ALA A 26 11.70 7.02 -31.32
N HIS A 27 10.50 7.47 -30.96
CA HIS A 27 10.22 8.73 -30.27
C HIS A 27 9.21 8.63 -29.11
N PHE A 28 8.80 7.42 -28.68
CA PHE A 28 7.83 7.24 -27.60
C PHE A 28 8.14 5.97 -26.81
N LYS A 29 8.38 6.13 -25.50
CA LYS A 29 8.47 5.04 -24.54
C LYS A 29 7.14 4.97 -23.81
N GLU A 30 6.44 3.83 -23.90
CA GLU A 30 5.23 3.61 -23.12
C GLU A 30 5.61 3.49 -21.65
N ASP A 31 5.07 4.39 -20.82
CA ASP A 31 5.20 4.35 -19.37
C ASP A 31 4.12 3.41 -18.82
N ALA A 32 4.36 2.12 -18.93
CA ALA A 32 3.48 1.07 -18.44
C ALA A 32 4.29 0.06 -17.64
N SER A 33 3.67 -0.44 -16.57
CA SER A 33 4.19 -1.52 -15.73
C SER A 33 3.00 -2.26 -15.11
N ILE A 34 3.27 -3.14 -14.16
CA ILE A 34 2.29 -3.99 -13.49
C ILE A 34 1.52 -3.24 -12.39
N SER A 35 0.29 -3.68 -12.13
CA SER A 35 -0.56 -3.15 -11.05
C SER A 35 -0.03 -3.54 -9.67
N ASN A 36 -0.47 -2.83 -8.64
CA ASN A 36 -0.22 -3.20 -7.25
C ASN A 36 -0.83 -4.57 -6.89
N ILE A 37 -1.88 -5.01 -7.60
CA ILE A 37 -2.48 -6.34 -7.40
C ILE A 37 -1.57 -7.44 -7.91
N LEU A 38 -0.95 -7.25 -9.08
CA LEU A 38 0.02 -8.20 -9.60
C LEU A 38 1.32 -8.18 -8.78
N LYS A 39 1.79 -7.00 -8.34
CA LYS A 39 2.92 -6.92 -7.38
C LYS A 39 2.62 -7.72 -6.11
N LEU A 40 1.45 -7.51 -5.48
CA LEU A 40 1.04 -8.27 -4.29
C LEU A 40 0.99 -9.77 -4.55
N HIS A 41 0.39 -10.21 -5.66
CA HIS A 41 0.32 -11.64 -6.00
C HIS A 41 1.70 -12.30 -6.08
N LEU A 42 2.67 -11.62 -6.71
CA LEU A 42 4.06 -12.09 -6.79
C LEU A 42 4.78 -12.05 -5.44
N LEU A 43 4.58 -10.99 -4.64
CA LEU A 43 5.12 -10.90 -3.27
C LEU A 43 4.54 -11.99 -2.36
N PHE A 44 3.31 -12.45 -2.59
CA PHE A 44 2.74 -13.62 -1.90
C PHE A 44 3.29 -14.97 -2.40
N GLY A 45 4.19 -14.97 -3.39
CA GLY A 45 4.75 -16.16 -4.01
C GLY A 45 3.80 -16.87 -4.98
N GLY A 46 2.77 -16.18 -5.46
CA GLY A 46 1.81 -16.73 -6.42
C GLY A 46 2.37 -16.79 -7.85
N ALA A 47 1.98 -17.84 -8.58
CA ALA A 47 2.36 -18.04 -9.97
C ALA A 47 1.22 -17.66 -10.93
N LEU A 48 1.59 -17.16 -12.12
CA LEU A 48 0.65 -16.80 -13.20
C LEU A 48 0.29 -17.98 -14.11
N ASN A 49 0.57 -19.20 -13.69
CA ASN A 49 0.27 -20.44 -14.40
C ASN A 49 -1.11 -21.04 -14.04
N SER A 50 -1.96 -20.29 -13.33
CA SER A 50 -3.28 -20.70 -12.82
C SER A 50 -3.28 -21.69 -11.64
N GLU A 51 -2.10 -22.10 -11.15
CA GLU A 51 -2.00 -22.88 -9.92
C GLU A 51 -1.93 -21.94 -8.70
N PRO A 52 -2.63 -22.25 -7.59
CA PRO A 52 -2.67 -21.37 -6.43
C PRO A 52 -1.55 -21.62 -5.42
N GLU A 53 -0.74 -22.67 -5.63
CA GLU A 53 0.33 -23.07 -4.73
C GLU A 53 1.40 -21.98 -4.66
N THR A 54 1.84 -21.69 -3.43
CA THR A 54 2.96 -20.79 -3.16
C THR A 54 4.10 -21.58 -2.53
N PRO A 55 5.32 -21.02 -2.43
CA PRO A 55 6.40 -21.61 -1.63
C PRO A 55 6.05 -21.78 -0.14
N PHE A 56 4.95 -21.18 0.34
CA PHE A 56 4.52 -21.22 1.72
C PHE A 56 3.35 -22.21 1.92
N PRO A 57 3.52 -23.25 2.75
CA PRO A 57 2.55 -24.36 2.86
C PRO A 57 1.19 -23.96 3.47
N THR A 58 1.11 -22.80 4.13
CA THR A 58 -0.11 -22.28 4.75
C THR A 58 -0.73 -21.13 3.97
N GLN A 59 -0.31 -20.88 2.73
CA GLN A 59 -0.76 -19.75 1.92
C GLN A 59 -1.01 -20.18 0.48
N LEU A 60 -2.18 -19.83 -0.05
CA LEU A 60 -2.55 -20.01 -1.45
C LEU A 60 -2.86 -18.65 -2.07
N SER A 61 -2.41 -18.41 -3.30
CA SER A 61 -2.57 -17.12 -3.98
C SER A 61 -3.16 -17.30 -5.37
N PHE A 62 -4.37 -16.78 -5.56
CA PHE A 62 -5.12 -16.85 -6.81
C PHE A 62 -5.07 -15.48 -7.50
N TYR A 63 -4.80 -15.45 -8.81
CA TYR A 63 -4.78 -14.23 -9.61
C TYR A 63 -5.86 -14.23 -10.68
N TYR A 64 -6.71 -13.19 -10.67
CA TYR A 64 -7.77 -12.97 -11.64
C TYR A 64 -7.43 -11.72 -12.45
N GLN A 65 -7.05 -11.94 -13.70
CA GLN A 65 -6.74 -10.89 -14.66
C GLN A 65 -7.95 -9.98 -14.90
N GLY A 66 -7.67 -8.69 -15.13
CA GLY A 66 -8.70 -7.71 -15.44
C GLY A 66 -9.40 -7.95 -16.77
N ILE A 67 -10.63 -7.45 -16.88
CA ILE A 67 -11.47 -7.58 -18.07
C ILE A 67 -10.82 -6.90 -19.31
N GLY A 68 -11.06 -7.44 -20.50
CA GLY A 68 -10.77 -6.82 -21.81
C GLY A 68 -9.30 -6.41 -22.08
N THR A 69 -8.50 -7.36 -22.56
CA THR A 69 -7.04 -7.25 -22.67
C THR A 69 -6.50 -6.87 -24.06
N GLN A 70 -7.34 -6.46 -25.02
CA GLN A 70 -6.85 -6.14 -26.37
C GLN A 70 -6.62 -4.63 -26.60
N GLY A 71 -5.40 -4.24 -26.99
CA GLY A 71 -4.99 -2.85 -27.34
C GLY A 71 -4.10 -2.17 -26.29
N SER A 72 -3.74 -0.89 -26.47
CA SER A 72 -2.93 -0.15 -25.48
C SER A 72 -3.71 0.09 -24.18
N ARG A 73 -3.05 -0.04 -23.01
CA ARG A 73 -3.66 -0.02 -21.66
C ARG A 73 -4.54 1.21 -21.41
N PHE A 74 -4.04 2.39 -21.78
CA PHE A 74 -4.80 3.64 -21.67
C PHE A 74 -6.13 3.62 -22.46
N ARG A 75 -6.07 3.13 -23.70
CA ARG A 75 -7.22 3.05 -24.59
C ARG A 75 -8.19 1.94 -24.18
N ARG A 76 -7.68 0.82 -23.63
CA ARG A 76 -8.46 -0.27 -23.00
C ARG A 76 -9.25 0.24 -21.81
N LEU A 77 -8.57 0.88 -20.87
CA LEU A 77 -9.15 1.40 -19.63
C LEU A 77 -10.29 2.40 -19.93
N PHE A 78 -10.05 3.31 -20.90
CA PHE A 78 -11.01 4.33 -21.30
C PHE A 78 -12.24 3.75 -22.04
N ASN A 79 -12.03 2.94 -23.09
CA ASN A 79 -13.13 2.39 -23.90
C ASN A 79 -14.09 1.52 -23.07
N GLN A 80 -13.58 0.84 -22.04
CA GLN A 80 -14.36 -0.08 -21.21
C GLN A 80 -15.03 0.57 -20.01
N ALA A 81 -14.56 1.75 -19.57
CA ALA A 81 -15.28 2.54 -18.57
C ALA A 81 -16.66 2.99 -19.07
N LEU A 82 -16.85 3.06 -20.40
CA LEU A 82 -18.08 3.48 -21.05
C LEU A 82 -19.01 2.32 -21.47
N ALA A 83 -18.52 1.08 -21.54
CA ALA A 83 -19.32 -0.10 -21.90
C ALA A 83 -18.67 -1.43 -21.47
N PRO A 84 -19.00 -1.99 -20.29
CA PRO A 84 -18.56 -3.34 -19.92
C PRO A 84 -19.39 -4.41 -20.65
N ARG A 85 -18.77 -5.53 -21.02
CA ARG A 85 -19.49 -6.76 -21.38
C ARG A 85 -19.80 -7.52 -20.08
N GLY A 86 -21.08 -7.77 -19.78
CA GLY A 86 -21.50 -8.42 -18.53
C GLY A 86 -20.98 -9.87 -18.36
N ASP A 87 -20.72 -10.56 -19.47
CA ASP A 87 -20.30 -11.97 -19.47
C ASP A 87 -18.93 -12.18 -18.81
N ASP A 88 -18.01 -11.23 -18.93
CA ASP A 88 -16.64 -11.33 -18.39
C ASP A 88 -16.60 -11.18 -16.85
N VAL A 89 -17.55 -10.45 -16.25
CA VAL A 89 -17.64 -10.29 -14.80
C VAL A 89 -18.12 -11.57 -14.13
N ALA A 90 -19.16 -12.19 -14.71
CA ALA A 90 -19.74 -13.41 -14.18
C ALA A 90 -18.74 -14.57 -14.24
N SER A 91 -17.95 -14.68 -15.31
CA SER A 91 -16.94 -15.73 -15.46
C SER A 91 -15.85 -15.66 -14.38
N ILE A 92 -15.32 -14.47 -14.08
CA ILE A 92 -14.31 -14.27 -13.02
C ILE A 92 -14.85 -14.66 -11.65
N LEU A 93 -16.04 -14.16 -11.28
CA LEU A 93 -16.65 -14.48 -9.98
C LEU A 93 -16.98 -15.97 -9.85
N ASN A 94 -17.47 -16.61 -10.91
CA ASN A 94 -17.74 -18.05 -10.91
C ASN A 94 -16.45 -18.86 -10.75
N ARG A 95 -15.35 -18.45 -11.40
CA ARG A 95 -14.04 -19.09 -11.20
C ARG A 95 -13.58 -18.95 -9.75
N ALA A 96 -13.63 -17.74 -9.19
CA ALA A 96 -13.25 -17.49 -7.80
C ALA A 96 -14.09 -18.29 -6.80
N LEU A 97 -15.40 -18.44 -7.04
CA LEU A 97 -16.28 -19.28 -6.22
C LEU A 97 -15.95 -20.77 -6.35
N SER A 98 -15.56 -21.23 -7.54
CA SER A 98 -15.09 -22.60 -7.76
C SER A 98 -13.80 -22.88 -7.00
N ASP A 99 -12.84 -21.95 -7.08
CA ASP A 99 -11.56 -22.03 -6.37
C ASP A 99 -11.80 -22.06 -4.86
N PHE A 100 -12.62 -21.14 -4.34
CA PHE A 100 -13.02 -21.14 -2.93
C PHE A 100 -13.59 -22.50 -2.50
N LYS A 101 -14.56 -23.05 -3.23
CA LYS A 101 -15.17 -24.35 -2.91
C LYS A 101 -14.18 -25.51 -2.95
N SER A 102 -13.12 -25.41 -3.75
CA SER A 102 -12.14 -26.47 -3.94
C SER A 102 -11.07 -26.49 -2.85
N TYR A 103 -10.66 -25.31 -2.36
CA TYR A 103 -9.51 -25.18 -1.46
C TYR A 103 -9.88 -24.80 -0.02
N TYR A 104 -11.04 -24.19 0.19
CA TYR A 104 -11.43 -23.72 1.51
C TYR A 104 -11.76 -24.88 2.46
N THR A 105 -11.20 -24.78 3.67
CA THR A 105 -11.54 -25.63 4.80
C THR A 105 -11.93 -24.76 5.99
N VAL A 106 -12.81 -25.26 6.85
CA VAL A 106 -13.29 -24.52 8.03
C VAL A 106 -12.10 -24.09 8.89
N GLY A 107 -12.02 -22.78 9.17
CA GLY A 107 -10.94 -22.16 9.92
C GLY A 107 -9.85 -21.50 9.07
N ASP A 108 -9.86 -21.71 7.74
CA ASP A 108 -9.02 -20.92 6.83
C ASP A 108 -9.49 -19.45 6.82
N LYS A 109 -8.53 -18.54 6.60
CA LYS A 109 -8.78 -17.10 6.47
C LYS A 109 -8.78 -16.69 5.00
N ILE A 110 -9.59 -15.70 4.65
CA ILE A 110 -9.71 -15.20 3.28
C ILE A 110 -9.16 -13.79 3.20
N LEU A 111 -8.20 -13.56 2.30
CA LEU A 111 -7.74 -12.22 1.94
C LEU A 111 -8.19 -11.90 0.52
N LEU A 112 -8.89 -10.77 0.35
CA LEU A 112 -9.36 -10.27 -0.92
C LEU A 112 -8.61 -9.00 -1.26
N THR A 113 -7.91 -8.98 -2.39
CA THR A 113 -7.27 -7.76 -2.90
C THR A 113 -7.91 -7.36 -4.22
N GLY A 114 -8.00 -6.07 -4.50
CA GLY A 114 -8.41 -5.66 -5.84
C GLY A 114 -8.19 -4.20 -6.17
N PHE A 115 -8.08 -3.89 -7.45
CA PHE A 115 -7.90 -2.54 -7.97
C PHE A 115 -9.02 -2.17 -8.94
N SER A 116 -9.56 -0.94 -8.87
CA SER A 116 -10.51 -0.42 -9.85
C SER A 116 -11.79 -1.26 -9.94
N ARG A 117 -12.11 -1.81 -11.11
CA ARG A 117 -13.17 -2.80 -11.29
C ARG A 117 -12.87 -4.14 -10.63
N GLY A 118 -11.59 -4.52 -10.49
CA GLY A 118 -11.16 -5.66 -9.69
C GLY A 118 -11.49 -5.47 -8.20
N ALA A 119 -11.36 -4.27 -7.65
CA ALA A 119 -11.83 -3.94 -6.30
C ALA A 119 -13.35 -4.10 -6.16
N ALA A 120 -14.10 -3.70 -7.19
CA ALA A 120 -15.54 -3.95 -7.25
C ALA A 120 -15.85 -5.47 -7.27
N LEU A 121 -15.08 -6.28 -8.01
CA LEU A 121 -15.20 -7.75 -7.99
C LEU A 121 -14.84 -8.34 -6.62
N ALA A 122 -13.79 -7.86 -5.97
CA ALA A 122 -13.40 -8.31 -4.62
C ALA A 122 -14.51 -8.06 -3.60
N ARG A 123 -15.09 -6.85 -3.59
CA ARG A 123 -16.26 -6.50 -2.76
C ARG A 123 -17.47 -7.38 -3.09
N ARG A 124 -17.69 -7.67 -4.38
CA ARG A 124 -18.76 -8.57 -4.82
C ARG A 124 -18.57 -9.99 -4.32
N PHE A 125 -17.35 -10.49 -4.44
CA PHE A 125 -16.97 -11.82 -4.03
C PHE A 125 -17.12 -11.99 -2.51
N ALA A 126 -16.71 -11.01 -1.71
CA ALA A 126 -16.93 -11.02 -0.25
C ALA A 126 -18.40 -11.28 0.11
N LYS A 127 -19.34 -10.62 -0.58
CA LYS A 127 -20.78 -10.84 -0.37
C LYS A 127 -21.24 -12.21 -0.82
N CYS A 128 -20.72 -12.73 -1.94
CA CYS A 128 -21.02 -14.09 -2.39
C CYS A 128 -20.55 -15.14 -1.38
N LEU A 129 -19.53 -14.83 -0.58
CA LEU A 129 -19.04 -15.69 0.50
C LEU A 129 -19.89 -15.60 1.78
N GLU A 130 -20.69 -14.55 1.98
CA GLU A 130 -21.46 -14.33 3.23
C GLU A 130 -22.43 -15.49 3.59
N PRO A 131 -23.09 -16.18 2.63
CA PRO A 131 -23.88 -17.37 2.94
C PRO A 131 -23.04 -18.63 3.25
N LEU A 132 -21.74 -18.60 2.97
CA LEU A 132 -20.83 -19.75 3.06
C LEU A 132 -19.92 -19.66 4.30
N ILE A 133 -19.51 -18.45 4.67
CA ILE A 133 -18.64 -18.15 5.82
C ILE A 133 -19.12 -16.88 6.52
N SER A 134 -19.07 -16.90 7.85
CA SER A 134 -19.63 -15.83 8.69
C SER A 134 -18.64 -14.74 9.10
N ASP A 135 -17.32 -15.00 9.02
CA ASP A 135 -16.26 -14.08 9.45
C ASP A 135 -14.93 -14.46 8.76
N ASP A 136 -13.83 -13.78 9.12
CA ASP A 136 -12.44 -14.00 8.69
C ASP A 136 -12.18 -13.71 7.21
N VAL A 137 -12.91 -12.74 6.65
CA VAL A 137 -12.60 -12.11 5.37
C VAL A 137 -11.92 -10.77 5.59
N TYR A 138 -10.75 -10.57 5.00
CA TYR A 138 -10.00 -9.32 4.99
C TYR A 138 -10.06 -8.72 3.58
N LEU A 139 -10.29 -7.41 3.46
CA LEU A 139 -10.44 -6.74 2.17
C LEU A 139 -9.43 -5.59 2.04
N CYS A 140 -8.54 -5.64 1.05
CA CYS A 140 -7.62 -4.56 0.75
C CYS A 140 -7.83 -4.10 -0.70
N VAL A 141 -8.42 -2.92 -0.90
CA VAL A 141 -8.79 -2.44 -2.23
C VAL A 141 -8.18 -1.09 -2.57
N PHE A 142 -7.83 -0.94 -3.84
CA PHE A 142 -7.30 0.28 -4.42
C PHE A 142 -8.34 0.88 -5.36
N ASP A 143 -8.71 2.12 -5.08
CA ASP A 143 -9.54 3.01 -5.87
C ASP A 143 -10.73 2.34 -6.57
N THR A 144 -11.69 1.84 -5.79
CA THR A 144 -12.82 1.07 -6.30
C THR A 144 -13.63 1.89 -7.30
N VAL A 145 -13.82 1.40 -8.53
CA VAL A 145 -14.70 2.01 -9.53
C VAL A 145 -15.72 0.98 -9.99
N ALA A 146 -16.99 1.18 -9.61
CA ALA A 146 -18.10 0.45 -10.21
C ALA A 146 -18.35 0.97 -11.63
N SER A 147 -18.66 0.09 -12.58
CA SER A 147 -18.99 0.55 -13.93
C SER A 147 -20.29 1.36 -13.89
N ILE A 148 -20.18 2.66 -14.14
CA ILE A 148 -21.31 3.56 -14.35
C ILE A 148 -21.91 3.23 -15.72
N GLY A 149 -22.79 2.24 -15.75
CA GLY A 149 -23.82 2.21 -16.77
C GLY A 149 -24.72 3.41 -16.52
N PHE A 150 -24.71 4.41 -17.41
CA PHE A 150 -25.74 5.44 -17.47
C PHE A 150 -27.10 4.77 -17.72
N SER A 151 -27.77 4.34 -16.66
CA SER A 151 -29.21 4.11 -16.67
C SER A 151 -29.74 4.13 -15.26
N LYS A 152 -30.77 4.96 -15.07
CA LYS A 152 -31.78 4.74 -14.05
C LYS A 152 -32.34 3.32 -14.23
N VAL A 153 -31.81 2.35 -13.49
CA VAL A 153 -32.29 0.97 -13.49
C VAL A 153 -33.63 0.94 -12.76
N THR A 154 -34.71 0.75 -13.50
CA THR A 154 -36.05 0.44 -12.95
C THR A 154 -36.01 -0.91 -12.22
N LYS A 155 -36.76 -1.03 -11.11
CA LYS A 155 -36.88 -2.20 -10.19
C LYS A 155 -37.08 -3.60 -10.83
N ALA A 156 -37.28 -3.69 -12.13
CA ALA A 156 -37.66 -4.93 -12.85
C ALA A 156 -36.50 -5.82 -13.30
N THR A 157 -35.24 -5.36 -13.27
CA THR A 157 -34.06 -6.13 -13.75
C THR A 157 -33.11 -6.56 -12.63
N ARG A 158 -33.62 -6.78 -11.41
CA ARG A 158 -32.79 -7.03 -10.22
C ARG A 158 -32.22 -8.45 -10.17
N GLY A 159 -30.97 -8.62 -10.60
CA GLY A 159 -30.08 -9.70 -10.15
C GLY A 159 -29.22 -9.27 -8.95
N ALA A 160 -28.55 -10.23 -8.29
CA ALA A 160 -27.60 -10.00 -7.19
C ALA A 160 -26.37 -9.13 -7.59
N GLU A 161 -26.25 -8.81 -8.88
CA GLU A 161 -25.17 -8.03 -9.48
C GLU A 161 -25.13 -6.55 -9.08
N HIS A 162 -26.25 -5.97 -8.62
CA HIS A 162 -26.34 -4.55 -8.23
C HIS A 162 -26.37 -4.30 -6.71
N VAL A 163 -26.71 -5.31 -5.91
CA VAL A 163 -27.10 -5.14 -4.50
C VAL A 163 -25.98 -4.58 -3.60
N ILE A 164 -24.72 -4.85 -3.92
CA ILE A 164 -23.58 -4.47 -3.07
C ILE A 164 -23.20 -3.00 -3.27
N PHE A 165 -23.49 -2.45 -4.46
CA PHE A 165 -23.26 -1.04 -4.77
C PHE A 165 -24.50 -0.18 -4.54
N GLU A 166 -25.68 -0.77 -4.32
CA GLU A 166 -26.90 -0.02 -4.01
C GLU A 166 -26.83 0.65 -2.62
N ASN A 167 -26.09 0.05 -1.67
CA ASN A 167 -26.06 0.51 -0.28
C ASN A 167 -24.65 0.80 0.25
N TYR A 168 -23.62 0.90 -0.59
CA TYR A 168 -22.20 1.21 -0.22
C TYR A 168 -21.60 0.46 1.00
N THR A 169 -22.31 -0.55 1.53
CA THR A 169 -21.97 -1.35 2.71
C THR A 169 -21.13 -2.53 2.30
N LEU A 170 -20.17 -2.90 3.14
CA LEU A 170 -19.43 -4.15 3.00
C LEU A 170 -20.30 -5.36 3.36
N ALA A 171 -19.84 -6.53 2.94
CA ALA A 171 -20.41 -7.79 3.35
C ALA A 171 -20.16 -8.03 4.85
N ASN A 172 -21.11 -8.68 5.53
CA ASN A 172 -21.09 -8.80 7.00
C ASN A 172 -19.97 -9.72 7.52
N ASN A 173 -19.41 -10.56 6.65
CA ASN A 173 -18.30 -11.46 6.95
C ASN A 173 -16.92 -10.78 6.81
N VAL A 174 -16.86 -9.50 6.45
CA VAL A 174 -15.61 -8.74 6.36
C VAL A 174 -15.20 -8.26 7.76
N LYS A 175 -14.08 -8.80 8.23
CA LYS A 175 -13.50 -8.54 9.55
C LYS A 175 -12.72 -7.24 9.63
N ALA A 176 -12.01 -6.91 8.57
CA ALA A 176 -11.25 -5.66 8.42
C ALA A 176 -11.14 -5.29 6.94
N ALA A 177 -11.23 -3.99 6.64
CA ALA A 177 -11.12 -3.49 5.28
C ALA A 177 -10.26 -2.23 5.19
N LEU A 178 -9.37 -2.21 4.20
CA LEU A 178 -8.62 -1.04 3.76
C LEU A 178 -9.09 -0.63 2.35
N HIS A 179 -9.36 0.66 2.17
CA HIS A 179 -9.63 1.27 0.87
C HIS A 179 -8.70 2.47 0.65
N CYS A 180 -7.74 2.30 -0.25
CA CYS A 180 -6.86 3.38 -0.69
C CYS A 180 -7.51 4.11 -1.87
N VAL A 181 -7.80 5.40 -1.75
CA VAL A 181 -8.59 6.17 -2.72
C VAL A 181 -7.72 7.25 -3.37
N ALA A 182 -7.83 7.41 -4.70
CA ALA A 182 -7.12 8.47 -5.41
C ALA A 182 -7.75 9.84 -5.18
N LEU A 183 -6.96 10.82 -4.76
CA LEU A 183 -7.43 12.19 -4.54
C LEU A 183 -7.59 12.97 -5.85
N ASP A 184 -6.71 12.73 -6.81
CA ASP A 184 -6.54 13.60 -7.97
C ASP A 184 -7.04 13.02 -9.29
N GLU A 185 -7.79 11.93 -9.26
CA GLU A 185 -8.47 11.43 -10.45
C GLU A 185 -9.66 12.32 -10.80
N LYS A 186 -9.71 12.81 -12.04
CA LYS A 186 -10.71 13.81 -12.47
C LYS A 186 -11.72 13.31 -13.48
N ARG A 187 -11.52 12.12 -14.05
CA ARG A 187 -12.46 11.56 -15.01
C ARG A 187 -13.72 11.14 -14.29
N ARG A 188 -14.86 11.70 -14.69
CA ARG A 188 -16.18 11.31 -14.16
C ARG A 188 -16.49 9.81 -14.30
N ALA A 189 -15.98 9.16 -15.35
CA ALA A 189 -16.15 7.71 -15.54
C ALA A 189 -15.36 6.86 -14.51
N PHE A 190 -14.50 7.50 -13.71
CA PHE A 190 -13.68 6.91 -12.65
C PHE A 190 -14.08 7.51 -11.29
N GLU A 191 -15.34 7.87 -11.11
CA GLU A 191 -15.86 8.26 -9.80
C GLU A 191 -15.71 7.07 -8.83
N PRO A 192 -15.09 7.28 -7.66
CA PRO A 192 -14.80 6.20 -6.75
C PRO A 192 -16.08 5.75 -6.05
N THR A 193 -16.24 4.45 -5.90
CA THR A 193 -17.28 3.86 -5.07
C THR A 193 -16.75 3.72 -3.65
N LEU A 194 -17.02 4.73 -2.81
CA LEU A 194 -16.57 4.75 -1.41
C LEU A 194 -17.23 3.63 -0.57
N ILE A 195 -16.77 3.49 0.67
CA ILE A 195 -17.32 2.56 1.65
C ILE A 195 -17.96 3.35 2.79
N ASN A 196 -19.17 2.94 3.22
CA ASN A 196 -19.77 3.52 4.42
C ASN A 196 -18.85 3.34 5.64
N LYS A 197 -18.75 4.39 6.44
CA LYS A 197 -17.96 4.39 7.67
C LYS A 197 -18.41 3.25 8.59
N ALA A 198 -17.45 2.42 8.99
CA ALA A 198 -17.62 1.39 10.01
C ALA A 198 -16.33 1.24 10.84
N PRO A 199 -16.39 0.70 12.07
CA PRO A 199 -15.22 0.58 12.93
C PRO A 199 -14.07 -0.27 12.35
N HIS A 200 -14.42 -1.26 11.52
CA HIS A 200 -13.46 -2.17 10.87
C HIS A 200 -13.03 -1.70 9.47
N VAL A 201 -13.40 -0.48 9.07
CA VAL A 201 -13.11 0.09 7.74
C VAL A 201 -12.16 1.26 7.88
N GLN A 202 -11.06 1.20 7.13
CA GLN A 202 -10.11 2.28 6.96
C GLN A 202 -10.13 2.74 5.50
N GLU A 203 -10.69 3.92 5.25
CA GLU A 203 -10.68 4.56 3.93
C GLU A 203 -9.75 5.77 3.98
N ILE A 204 -8.71 5.75 3.15
CA ILE A 204 -7.64 6.76 3.16
C ILE A 204 -7.42 7.28 1.76
N TRP A 205 -7.32 8.61 1.65
CA TRP A 205 -7.07 9.29 0.39
C TRP A 205 -5.56 9.53 0.19
N PHE A 206 -5.06 9.22 -1.01
CA PHE A 206 -3.67 9.35 -1.43
C PHE A 206 -3.54 10.30 -2.61
N ALA A 207 -2.39 10.97 -2.71
CA ALA A 207 -2.09 11.84 -3.83
C ALA A 207 -1.92 11.02 -5.12
N GLY A 208 -2.38 11.59 -6.24
CA GLY A 208 -2.31 10.98 -7.55
C GLY A 208 -3.67 10.62 -8.16
N ALA A 209 -3.64 10.27 -9.44
CA ALA A 209 -4.77 9.76 -10.21
C ALA A 209 -5.02 8.26 -9.97
N HIS A 210 -5.98 7.67 -10.68
CA HIS A 210 -6.43 6.29 -10.47
C HIS A 210 -5.29 5.24 -10.41
N SER A 211 -4.39 5.28 -11.38
CA SER A 211 -3.26 4.35 -11.45
C SER A 211 -2.04 4.79 -10.61
N ASP A 212 -2.00 6.05 -10.15
CA ASP A 212 -1.03 6.50 -9.14
C ASP A 212 -1.37 5.93 -7.74
N VAL A 213 -2.53 5.25 -7.57
CA VAL A 213 -2.91 4.52 -6.36
C VAL A 213 -2.93 3.01 -6.58
N GLY A 214 -3.47 2.56 -7.71
CA GLY A 214 -3.55 1.13 -8.05
C GLY A 214 -2.37 0.54 -8.79
N GLY A 215 -1.42 1.37 -9.23
CA GLY A 215 -0.23 0.98 -9.97
C GLY A 215 -0.40 0.81 -11.49
N GLY A 216 0.74 0.48 -12.10
CA GLY A 216 0.89 0.16 -13.51
C GLY A 216 1.57 1.24 -14.36
N TYR A 217 2.25 2.18 -13.71
CA TYR A 217 3.28 3.04 -14.32
C TYR A 217 4.66 2.55 -13.88
N TYR A 218 5.67 2.73 -14.72
CA TYR A 218 7.01 2.21 -14.44
C TYR A 218 7.71 3.08 -13.40
N ARG A 219 8.12 2.48 -12.27
CA ARG A 219 8.73 3.18 -11.12
C ARG A 219 7.89 4.35 -10.60
N ASP A 220 6.62 4.08 -10.39
CA ASP A 220 5.66 5.04 -9.88
C ASP A 220 5.67 5.13 -8.35
N GLY A 221 6.39 6.14 -7.85
CA GLY A 221 6.54 6.37 -6.42
C GLY A 221 5.24 6.71 -5.68
N LEU A 222 4.20 7.23 -6.36
CA LEU A 222 2.90 7.48 -5.73
C LEU A 222 2.15 6.16 -5.48
N ALA A 223 2.16 5.26 -6.47
CA ALA A 223 1.53 3.95 -6.34
C ALA A 223 2.25 3.08 -5.30
N ASP A 224 3.58 3.23 -5.20
CA ASP A 224 4.40 2.54 -4.23
C ASP A 224 4.17 3.02 -2.79
N ILE A 225 3.81 4.29 -2.56
CA ILE A 225 3.33 4.76 -1.24
C ILE A 225 2.07 3.97 -0.84
N CYS A 226 1.11 3.85 -1.76
CA CYS A 226 -0.15 3.15 -1.49
C CYS A 226 0.07 1.66 -1.24
N LEU A 227 0.96 1.02 -2.01
CA LEU A 227 1.31 -0.37 -1.85
C LEU A 227 2.06 -0.62 -0.54
N ARG A 228 3.02 0.24 -0.18
CA ARG A 228 3.75 0.18 1.09
C ARG A 228 2.77 0.20 2.27
N TYR A 229 1.87 1.18 2.28
CA TYR A 229 0.85 1.31 3.31
C TYR A 229 -0.05 0.07 3.39
N ALA A 230 -0.48 -0.46 2.25
CA ALA A 230 -1.29 -1.67 2.19
C ALA A 230 -0.56 -2.91 2.73
N ILE A 231 0.72 -3.09 2.40
CA ILE A 231 1.54 -4.20 2.92
C ILE A 231 1.67 -4.11 4.45
N GLU A 232 1.94 -2.92 4.99
CA GLU A 232 2.02 -2.70 6.44
C GLU A 232 0.69 -3.00 7.13
N TRP A 233 -0.41 -2.49 6.57
CA TRP A 233 -1.75 -2.80 7.07
C TRP A 233 -2.04 -4.31 7.05
N LEU A 234 -1.64 -5.01 5.99
CA LEU A 234 -1.84 -6.46 5.86
C LEU A 234 -1.05 -7.27 6.89
N ILE A 235 0.20 -6.89 7.17
CA ILE A 235 1.07 -7.55 8.16
C ILE A 235 0.47 -7.45 9.58
N GLU A 236 -0.25 -6.37 9.87
CA GLU A 236 -0.88 -6.12 11.17
C GLU A 236 -2.19 -6.89 11.37
N GLN A 237 -2.76 -7.44 10.31
CA GLN A 237 -3.97 -8.23 10.41
C GLN A 237 -3.67 -9.60 11.02
N THR A 238 -4.69 -10.24 11.60
CA THR A 238 -4.49 -11.57 12.20
C THR A 238 -4.30 -12.68 11.15
N VAL A 239 -4.31 -12.36 9.86
CA VAL A 239 -4.09 -13.31 8.77
C VAL A 239 -2.61 -13.70 8.71
N THR A 240 -2.32 -15.00 8.73
CA THR A 240 -0.94 -15.49 8.58
C THR A 240 -0.50 -15.22 7.14
N LEU A 241 0.40 -14.25 6.96
CA LEU A 241 0.96 -13.90 5.66
C LEU A 241 2.47 -14.06 5.68
N ASN A 242 3.00 -14.65 4.62
CA ASN A 242 4.43 -14.65 4.32
C ASN A 242 4.64 -13.89 3.01
N LEU A 243 5.66 -13.05 2.98
CA LEU A 243 6.00 -12.19 1.86
C LEU A 243 7.41 -12.55 1.36
N LEU A 244 7.52 -12.80 0.07
CA LEU A 244 8.79 -12.72 -0.66
C LEU A 244 9.15 -11.26 -0.87
N THR A 245 10.42 -11.01 -1.13
CA THR A 245 10.88 -9.72 -1.64
C THR A 245 11.03 -9.75 -3.15
N SER A 246 11.22 -8.58 -3.76
CA SER A 246 11.47 -8.51 -5.20
C SER A 246 12.72 -9.31 -5.60
N ALA A 247 13.72 -9.45 -4.72
CA ALA A 247 14.93 -10.22 -4.99
C ALA A 247 14.72 -11.74 -4.90
N ASP A 248 13.82 -12.19 -4.03
CA ASP A 248 13.59 -13.63 -3.76
C ASP A 248 12.54 -14.25 -4.70
N ILE A 249 11.84 -13.44 -5.48
CA ILE A 249 10.93 -13.93 -6.52
C ILE A 249 11.71 -14.67 -7.60
N ASN A 250 11.36 -15.93 -7.82
CA ASN A 250 11.85 -16.70 -8.97
C ASN A 250 10.97 -16.42 -10.19
N TYR A 251 11.29 -15.33 -10.90
CA TYR A 251 10.58 -14.85 -12.10
C TYR A 251 10.47 -15.91 -13.20
N ASN A 252 11.45 -16.80 -13.33
CA ASN A 252 11.43 -17.87 -14.33
C ASN A 252 10.38 -18.95 -14.04
N THR A 253 10.03 -19.14 -12.76
CA THR A 253 9.08 -20.18 -12.34
C THR A 253 7.67 -19.66 -12.13
N LEU A 254 7.53 -18.41 -11.67
CA LEU A 254 6.21 -17.81 -11.40
C LEU A 254 5.56 -17.24 -12.66
N LEU A 255 6.34 -17.00 -13.73
CA LEU A 255 5.84 -16.50 -14.99
C LEU A 255 5.85 -17.64 -16.04
N PRO A 256 4.80 -17.80 -16.85
CA PRO A 256 4.82 -18.67 -18.01
C PRO A 256 6.02 -18.36 -18.92
N GLU A 257 6.58 -19.34 -19.65
CA GLU A 257 7.76 -19.13 -20.52
C GLU A 257 7.55 -17.97 -21.51
N GLU A 258 6.32 -17.79 -22.01
CA GLU A 258 5.89 -16.67 -22.87
C GLU A 258 5.96 -15.28 -22.21
N HIS A 259 6.12 -15.22 -20.89
CA HIS A 259 6.16 -14.01 -20.06
C HIS A 259 7.44 -13.87 -19.23
N SER A 260 8.34 -14.86 -19.29
CA SER A 260 9.58 -14.94 -18.50
C SER A 260 10.55 -13.75 -18.69
N ASN A 261 10.37 -12.95 -19.75
CA ASN A 261 11.19 -11.76 -20.04
C ASN A 261 10.45 -10.42 -19.82
N LEU A 262 9.22 -10.42 -19.26
CA LEU A 262 8.39 -9.21 -19.19
C LEU A 262 8.46 -8.48 -17.86
N ILE A 263 8.40 -9.21 -16.75
CA ILE A 263 8.40 -8.63 -15.41
C ILE A 263 9.75 -8.90 -14.77
N ALA A 264 10.41 -7.85 -14.34
CA ALA A 264 11.71 -7.93 -13.67
C ALA A 264 11.63 -7.44 -12.22
N GLN A 265 12.75 -7.55 -11.50
CA GLN A 265 12.87 -7.14 -10.11
C GLN A 265 12.45 -5.67 -9.90
N ASP A 266 12.80 -4.79 -10.83
CA ASP A 266 12.52 -3.37 -10.73
C ASP A 266 11.02 -3.04 -10.90
N ASP A 267 10.24 -3.90 -11.56
CA ASP A 267 8.77 -3.75 -11.62
C ASP A 267 8.09 -4.06 -10.28
N VAL A 268 8.67 -4.96 -9.48
CA VAL A 268 8.10 -5.38 -8.18
C VAL A 268 8.66 -4.57 -7.01
N THR A 269 9.83 -3.96 -7.18
CA THR A 269 10.47 -3.16 -6.12
C THR A 269 9.60 -1.96 -5.75
N VAL A 270 9.41 -1.74 -4.45
CA VAL A 270 8.56 -0.67 -3.90
C VAL A 270 9.46 0.51 -3.51
N THR A 271 9.36 1.61 -4.25
CA THR A 271 10.13 2.85 -4.04
C THR A 271 9.19 4.05 -3.84
N PRO A 272 8.63 4.23 -2.63
CA PRO A 272 7.73 5.35 -2.33
C PRO A 272 8.41 6.70 -2.58
N ASP A 273 7.75 7.59 -3.30
CA ASP A 273 8.23 8.97 -3.50
C ASP A 273 7.03 9.95 -3.57
N PRO A 274 6.85 10.81 -2.55
CA PRO A 274 5.75 11.77 -2.50
C PRO A 274 5.88 12.87 -3.55
N LEU A 275 7.03 13.01 -4.21
CA LEU A 275 7.31 14.00 -5.26
C LEU A 275 7.29 13.40 -6.67
N ALA A 276 7.03 12.09 -6.79
CA ALA A 276 6.93 11.41 -8.07
C ALA A 276 5.89 12.05 -9.00
N LEU A 277 6.04 11.81 -10.30
CA LEU A 277 5.13 12.31 -11.32
C LEU A 277 3.72 11.82 -11.02
N SER A 278 2.73 12.71 -11.05
CA SER A 278 1.33 12.30 -11.04
C SER A 278 0.81 12.24 -12.46
N HIS A 279 0.19 11.11 -12.81
CA HIS A 279 -0.31 10.83 -14.15
C HIS A 279 -1.75 11.33 -14.33
N GLN A 280 -2.04 12.53 -13.82
CA GLN A 280 -3.31 13.21 -14.04
C GLN A 280 -3.54 13.46 -15.53
N GLN A 281 -4.76 13.20 -15.98
CA GLN A 281 -5.10 13.38 -17.39
C GLN A 281 -5.44 14.84 -17.69
N ASN A 282 -4.72 15.41 -18.66
CA ASN A 282 -5.03 16.70 -19.26
C ASN A 282 -5.77 16.46 -20.59
N TYR A 283 -7.10 16.66 -20.64
CA TYR A 283 -7.87 16.51 -21.88
C TYR A 283 -8.47 17.80 -22.42
N PHE A 284 -8.49 17.88 -23.76
CA PHE A 284 -8.97 18.98 -24.59
C PHE A 284 -10.49 18.88 -24.89
N TRP A 285 -11.11 20.03 -25.11
CA TRP A 285 -12.47 20.42 -24.67
C TRP A 285 -13.71 19.94 -25.46
N PHE A 286 -13.67 18.90 -26.30
CA PHE A 286 -14.79 18.69 -27.25
C PHE A 286 -15.92 17.73 -26.85
N ASN A 287 -15.90 17.07 -25.67
CA ASN A 287 -16.98 16.15 -25.27
C ASN A 287 -17.41 16.28 -23.79
N PRO A 288 -18.69 16.59 -23.48
CA PRO A 288 -19.18 16.74 -22.11
C PRO A 288 -19.16 15.46 -21.25
N LEU A 289 -19.08 14.26 -21.85
CA LEU A 289 -18.83 13.00 -21.13
C LEU A 289 -17.41 12.92 -20.53
N PHE A 290 -16.51 13.79 -20.98
CA PHE A 290 -15.09 13.84 -20.60
C PHE A 290 -14.79 15.05 -19.69
N LYS A 291 -15.83 15.61 -19.06
CA LYS A 291 -15.65 16.70 -18.10
C LYS A 291 -14.76 16.22 -16.97
N LEU A 292 -13.61 16.87 -16.82
CA LEU A 292 -12.74 16.71 -15.66
C LEU A 292 -13.40 17.42 -14.48
N VAL A 293 -13.62 16.68 -13.41
CA VAL A 293 -14.22 17.16 -12.16
C VAL A 293 -13.37 16.64 -11.02
N ASP A 294 -12.92 17.52 -10.14
CA ASP A 294 -12.20 17.10 -8.94
C ASP A 294 -13.10 16.24 -8.05
N ARG A 295 -12.53 15.18 -7.46
CA ARG A 295 -13.29 14.27 -6.59
C ARG A 295 -13.76 14.98 -5.33
N GLU A 296 -14.91 14.55 -4.82
CA GLU A 296 -15.38 14.97 -3.52
C GLU A 296 -14.72 14.10 -2.45
N CYS A 297 -13.70 14.65 -1.77
CA CYS A 297 -13.07 13.96 -0.65
C CYS A 297 -14.01 14.03 0.55
N CYS A 298 -14.59 12.89 0.92
CA CYS A 298 -15.60 12.84 1.98
C CYS A 298 -15.67 11.47 2.65
N VAL A 299 -16.54 11.36 3.67
CA VAL A 299 -16.85 10.11 4.37
C VAL A 299 -18.33 9.83 4.21
N LEU A 300 -18.67 8.62 3.76
CA LEU A 300 -20.06 8.20 3.65
C LEU A 300 -20.58 7.61 4.97
N VAL A 301 -21.81 7.96 5.34
CA VAL A 301 -22.60 7.34 6.40
C VAL A 301 -24.00 7.11 5.84
N ASP A 302 -24.50 5.88 5.93
CA ASP A 302 -25.82 5.50 5.40
C ASP A 302 -26.05 5.94 3.94
N ASN A 303 -25.00 5.82 3.10
CA ASN A 303 -25.00 6.15 1.67
C ASN A 303 -25.02 7.65 1.34
N GLU A 304 -24.93 8.50 2.35
CA GLU A 304 -24.86 9.94 2.16
C GLU A 304 -23.56 10.52 2.67
N GLN A 305 -23.17 11.65 2.08
CA GLN A 305 -22.01 12.40 2.53
C GLN A 305 -22.26 12.90 3.96
N SER A 306 -21.34 12.56 4.85
CA SER A 306 -21.40 12.96 6.26
C SER A 306 -20.55 14.21 6.53
N THR A 307 -20.65 14.71 7.76
CA THR A 307 -19.82 15.80 8.28
C THR A 307 -18.48 15.33 8.87
N PHE A 308 -18.22 14.02 8.90
CA PHE A 308 -16.95 13.49 9.39
C PHE A 308 -15.80 13.92 8.47
N ALA A 309 -14.67 14.27 9.08
CA ALA A 309 -13.45 14.58 8.37
C ALA A 309 -12.93 13.32 7.64
N PRO A 310 -12.72 13.36 6.31
CA PRO A 310 -12.03 12.28 5.62
C PRO A 310 -10.58 12.21 6.07
N THR A 311 -10.00 11.02 5.97
CA THR A 311 -8.60 10.77 6.32
C THR A 311 -7.74 10.77 5.06
N ILE A 312 -6.66 11.54 5.07
CA ILE A 312 -5.65 11.56 4.00
C ILE A 312 -4.32 11.03 4.54
N HIS A 313 -3.50 10.43 3.68
CA HIS A 313 -2.16 9.98 4.05
C HIS A 313 -1.19 11.16 4.20
N TYR A 314 -0.25 11.11 5.16
CA TYR A 314 0.68 12.24 5.43
C TYR A 314 1.53 12.66 4.23
N THR A 315 1.82 11.74 3.31
CA THR A 315 2.55 12.06 2.08
C THR A 315 1.83 13.07 1.19
N VAL A 316 0.50 13.21 1.32
CA VAL A 316 -0.26 14.28 0.64
C VAL A 316 0.15 15.65 1.18
N ALA A 317 0.26 15.78 2.50
CA ALA A 317 0.72 17.01 3.14
C ALA A 317 2.16 17.34 2.78
N GLU A 318 3.04 16.33 2.74
CA GLU A 318 4.43 16.49 2.30
C GLU A 318 4.50 16.96 0.84
N ARG A 319 3.70 16.37 -0.05
CA ARG A 319 3.63 16.80 -1.45
C ARG A 319 3.14 18.23 -1.59
N ILE A 320 2.11 18.65 -0.84
CA ILE A 320 1.62 20.04 -0.83
C ILE A 320 2.73 21.01 -0.41
N ASN A 321 3.52 20.65 0.61
CA ASN A 321 4.60 21.46 1.12
C ASN A 321 5.75 21.59 0.11
N ARG A 322 6.26 20.47 -0.39
CA ARG A 322 7.50 20.39 -1.17
C ARG A 322 7.29 20.66 -2.67
N LEU A 323 6.10 20.40 -3.21
CA LEU A 323 5.80 20.57 -4.62
C LEU A 323 4.82 21.75 -4.82
N THR A 324 5.37 22.93 -5.11
CA THR A 324 4.60 24.19 -5.23
C THR A 324 3.49 24.18 -6.30
N SER A 325 3.60 23.28 -7.28
CA SER A 325 2.61 23.04 -8.33
C SER A 325 1.45 22.16 -7.88
N TYR A 326 1.59 21.39 -6.79
CA TYR A 326 0.56 20.49 -6.30
C TYR A 326 -0.43 21.20 -5.38
N ARG A 327 -1.68 21.35 -5.84
CA ARG A 327 -2.74 22.09 -5.15
C ARG A 327 -4.08 21.37 -5.31
N PRO A 328 -4.32 20.27 -4.57
CA PRO A 328 -5.51 19.45 -4.76
C PRO A 328 -6.77 20.26 -4.45
N GLU A 329 -7.66 20.40 -5.44
CA GLU A 329 -8.88 21.23 -5.32
C GLU A 329 -9.79 20.69 -4.22
N SER A 330 -9.90 19.36 -4.14
CA SER A 330 -10.71 18.60 -3.19
C SER A 330 -10.44 18.92 -1.73
N LEU A 331 -9.26 19.48 -1.39
CA LEU A 331 -8.87 19.80 -0.02
C LEU A 331 -8.92 21.31 0.31
N LYS A 332 -9.07 22.21 -0.67
CA LYS A 332 -8.83 23.67 -0.48
C LYS A 332 -9.69 24.33 0.60
N SER A 333 -10.91 23.86 0.82
CA SER A 333 -11.85 24.40 1.81
C SER A 333 -12.34 23.34 2.81
N LEU A 334 -11.80 22.13 2.71
CA LEU A 334 -12.27 20.95 3.44
C LEU A 334 -11.60 20.86 4.82
N HIS A 335 -12.34 20.34 5.80
CA HIS A 335 -11.77 19.83 7.05
C HIS A 335 -11.44 18.35 6.88
N TYR A 336 -10.21 17.95 7.16
CA TYR A 336 -9.74 16.57 7.00
C TYR A 336 -8.71 16.22 8.06
N ASP A 337 -8.53 14.92 8.30
CA ASP A 337 -7.51 14.39 9.18
C ASP A 337 -6.33 13.89 8.34
N VAL A 338 -5.11 14.23 8.74
CA VAL A 338 -3.90 13.61 8.21
C VAL A 338 -3.53 12.44 9.11
N LEU A 339 -3.45 11.25 8.54
CA LEU A 339 -2.94 10.05 9.19
C LEU A 339 -1.44 9.92 8.94
N TYR A 340 -0.69 9.90 10.04
CA TYR A 340 0.74 9.64 10.04
C TYR A 340 1.02 8.17 10.29
N ASN A 341 2.25 7.77 9.98
CA ASN A 341 2.74 6.42 10.19
C ASN A 341 2.62 5.98 11.66
N ASP A 342 2.87 6.87 12.62
CA ASP A 342 2.71 6.56 14.04
C ASP A 342 1.25 6.45 14.54
N GLU A 343 0.30 6.32 13.62
CA GLU A 343 -1.15 6.29 13.83
C GLU A 343 -1.73 7.60 14.37
N THR A 344 -0.90 8.64 14.56
CA THR A 344 -1.41 9.93 14.97
C THR A 344 -2.26 10.55 13.88
N ARG A 345 -3.31 11.24 14.32
CA ARG A 345 -4.25 11.94 13.46
C ARG A 345 -4.25 13.40 13.84
N LEU A 346 -3.94 14.26 12.88
CA LEU A 346 -3.99 15.72 13.06
C LEU A 346 -5.04 16.30 12.13
N ASN A 347 -5.91 17.15 12.67
CA ASN A 347 -6.97 17.80 11.91
C ASN A 347 -6.47 19.09 11.25
N PHE A 348 -6.83 19.29 9.99
CA PHE A 348 -6.48 20.48 9.22
C PHE A 348 -7.70 21.02 8.46
N LYS A 349 -7.59 22.28 8.05
CA LYS A 349 -8.54 22.93 7.15
C LYS A 349 -7.80 23.64 6.03
N GLY A 350 -8.09 23.26 4.80
CA GLY A 350 -7.45 23.85 3.61
C GLY A 350 -5.94 23.58 3.53
N LEU A 351 -5.30 24.11 2.50
CA LEU A 351 -3.90 23.79 2.18
C LEU A 351 -2.87 24.64 2.96
N SER A 352 -3.28 25.81 3.46
CA SER A 352 -2.36 26.79 4.06
C SER A 352 -1.49 26.24 5.20
N PRO A 353 -2.00 25.39 6.11
CA PRO A 353 -1.16 24.79 7.15
C PRO A 353 0.02 24.01 6.56
N HIS A 354 -0.20 23.21 5.52
CA HIS A 354 0.87 22.39 4.91
C HIS A 354 1.91 23.22 4.17
N ILE A 355 1.53 24.37 3.62
CA ILE A 355 2.47 25.30 2.98
C ILE A 355 3.37 25.96 4.03
N ALA A 356 2.81 26.29 5.20
CA ALA A 356 3.54 27.00 6.26
C ALA A 356 4.41 26.08 7.14
N LEU A 357 4.14 24.78 7.14
CA LEU A 357 4.86 23.79 7.94
C LEU A 357 6.18 23.40 7.27
N ASP A 358 7.19 24.27 7.29
CA ASP A 358 8.58 23.89 6.96
C ASP A 358 9.14 22.84 7.93
N LYS A 359 8.54 22.74 9.13
CA LYS A 359 8.79 21.73 10.16
C LYS A 359 7.44 21.37 10.76
N GLN A 360 7.04 20.11 10.63
CA GLN A 360 5.84 19.57 11.27
C GLN A 360 5.87 19.85 12.79
N ASN A 361 4.73 19.84 13.47
CA ASN A 361 4.63 20.06 14.92
C ASN A 361 5.60 19.16 15.69
N MET A 362 6.76 19.69 16.05
CA MET A 362 7.77 18.98 16.82
C MET A 362 7.34 18.94 18.28
N THR A 363 7.23 17.75 18.84
CA THR A 363 6.98 17.55 20.27
C THR A 363 8.31 17.54 21.01
N VAL A 364 8.45 18.37 22.04
CA VAL A 364 9.56 18.29 23.00
C VAL A 364 9.00 17.63 24.26
N LEU A 365 9.62 16.54 24.72
CA LEU A 365 9.21 15.88 25.95
C LEU A 365 9.64 16.70 27.17
N SER A 366 8.78 16.79 28.17
CA SER A 366 9.13 17.19 29.52
C SER A 366 9.92 16.08 30.22
N ILE A 367 10.63 16.39 31.30
CA ILE A 367 11.31 15.35 32.11
C ILE A 367 10.26 14.35 32.62
N ASP A 368 10.59 13.06 32.56
CA ASP A 368 9.74 11.90 32.84
C ASP A 368 8.56 11.68 31.89
N GLU A 369 8.41 12.51 30.86
CA GLU A 369 7.43 12.30 29.80
C GLU A 369 7.93 11.26 28.80
N SER A 370 7.01 10.40 28.36
CA SER A 370 7.27 9.36 27.35
C SER A 370 6.39 9.57 26.12
N LYS A 371 6.93 9.26 24.95
CA LYS A 371 6.19 9.15 23.69
C LYS A 371 6.53 7.84 23.00
N ASP A 372 5.51 7.15 22.51
CA ASP A 372 5.70 6.02 21.60
C ASP A 372 5.91 6.56 20.18
N VAL A 373 6.88 5.99 19.47
CA VAL A 373 7.13 6.24 18.05
C VAL A 373 7.26 4.92 17.32
N PHE A 374 7.06 4.93 16.01
CA PHE A 374 7.21 3.75 15.16
C PHE A 374 8.37 3.94 14.18
N VAL A 375 9.16 2.88 13.99
CA VAL A 375 10.32 2.87 13.11
C VAL A 375 10.11 1.81 12.04
N TYR A 376 9.90 2.28 10.82
CA TYR A 376 9.61 1.47 9.65
C TYR A 376 10.91 1.01 9.01
N GLY A 377 11.01 -0.30 8.76
CA GLY A 377 12.21 -0.90 8.17
C GLY A 377 12.47 -0.45 6.73
N ALA A 378 11.43 0.02 6.04
CA ALA A 378 11.49 0.55 4.68
C ALA A 378 11.86 2.04 4.61
N GLU A 379 11.92 2.73 5.75
CA GLU A 379 12.20 4.16 5.79
C GLU A 379 13.67 4.42 6.08
N LYS A 380 14.29 5.20 5.20
CA LYS A 380 15.68 5.64 5.38
C LYS A 380 15.82 6.55 6.60
N TYR A 381 14.82 7.37 6.89
CA TYR A 381 14.74 8.19 8.09
C TYR A 381 13.28 8.29 8.50
N ASN A 382 12.93 7.75 9.68
CA ASN A 382 11.58 7.83 10.18
C ASN A 382 11.34 9.18 10.87
N HIS A 383 10.70 10.13 10.20
CA HIS A 383 10.34 11.42 10.80
C HIS A 383 9.29 11.23 11.90
N THR A 384 9.73 11.21 13.17
CA THR A 384 8.84 10.92 14.32
C THR A 384 8.14 12.17 14.87
N GLY A 385 8.49 13.36 14.39
CA GLY A 385 8.03 14.63 14.96
C GLY A 385 8.46 14.83 16.42
N LEU A 386 9.46 14.09 16.91
CA LEU A 386 9.99 14.23 18.28
C LEU A 386 11.30 15.02 18.24
N MET A 387 11.39 16.13 18.97
CA MET A 387 12.60 16.93 19.11
C MET A 387 13.42 16.41 20.29
N LEU A 388 14.67 16.06 20.03
CA LEU A 388 15.65 15.76 21.06
C LEU A 388 16.49 17.01 21.33
N GLU A 389 16.63 17.40 22.60
CA GLU A 389 17.37 18.59 22.99
C GLU A 389 18.82 18.26 23.34
N GLN A 390 19.77 19.02 22.79
CA GLN A 390 21.17 18.95 23.15
C GLN A 390 21.37 19.05 24.67
N GLY A 391 22.20 18.16 25.20
CA GLY A 391 22.50 18.06 26.62
C GLY A 391 21.51 17.20 27.41
N GLY A 392 20.29 17.00 26.88
CA GLY A 392 19.27 16.14 27.47
C GLY A 392 19.60 14.66 27.35
N THR A 393 19.11 13.86 28.29
CA THR A 393 19.26 12.40 28.29
C THR A 393 17.92 11.74 28.03
N TYR A 394 17.89 10.81 27.09
CA TYR A 394 16.68 10.12 26.67
C TYR A 394 16.88 8.60 26.76
N ARG A 395 15.88 7.91 27.28
CA ARG A 395 15.78 6.45 27.28
C ARG A 395 15.00 5.99 26.07
N PHE A 396 15.59 5.08 25.31
CA PHE A 396 14.99 4.41 24.17
C PHE A 396 14.71 2.96 24.55
N THR A 397 13.47 2.52 24.42
CA THR A 397 13.04 1.17 24.82
C THR A 397 12.19 0.54 23.72
N PRO A 398 12.77 -0.30 22.86
CA PRO A 398 12.00 -1.09 21.91
C PRO A 398 11.02 -1.99 22.68
N TYR A 399 9.77 -2.09 22.23
CA TYR A 399 8.85 -3.05 22.83
C TYR A 399 9.31 -4.49 22.50
N PRO A 400 9.09 -5.45 23.42
CA PRO A 400 9.49 -6.84 23.22
C PRO A 400 8.67 -7.53 22.13
N GLU A 401 9.18 -8.64 21.61
CA GLU A 401 8.46 -9.56 20.70
C GLU A 401 7.94 -8.90 19.41
N GLN A 402 8.72 -7.96 18.86
CA GLN A 402 8.43 -7.31 17.58
C GLN A 402 9.38 -7.78 16.49
N THR A 403 8.89 -7.75 15.26
CA THR A 403 9.62 -8.26 14.10
C THR A 403 9.42 -7.35 12.90
N TRP A 404 10.49 -7.16 12.15
CA TRP A 404 10.52 -6.52 10.84
C TRP A 404 11.40 -7.33 9.88
N TYR A 405 11.37 -6.98 8.59
CA TYR A 405 11.89 -7.81 7.52
C TYR A 405 12.94 -7.04 6.70
N ASP A 406 14.14 -7.60 6.60
CA ASP A 406 15.26 -7.13 5.78
C ASP A 406 15.40 -8.04 4.56
N ASP A 407 15.00 -7.58 3.38
CA ASP A 407 14.94 -8.43 2.18
C ASP A 407 14.34 -9.84 2.46
N GLY A 408 13.25 -9.92 3.26
CA GLY A 408 12.56 -11.17 3.59
C GLY A 408 13.09 -11.90 4.83
N ILE A 409 14.24 -11.47 5.35
CA ILE A 409 14.83 -11.97 6.60
C ILE A 409 14.07 -11.38 7.78
N SER A 410 13.36 -12.24 8.50
CA SER A 410 12.65 -11.90 9.73
C SER A 410 13.62 -11.70 10.90
N CYS A 411 13.64 -10.51 11.52
CA CYS A 411 14.48 -10.21 12.69
C CYS A 411 13.82 -9.20 13.65
N GLY A 412 14.34 -9.11 14.87
CA GLY A 412 13.91 -8.13 15.87
C GLY A 412 14.70 -6.81 15.80
N PRO A 413 14.54 -5.91 16.80
CA PRO A 413 15.27 -4.63 16.84
C PRO A 413 16.78 -4.78 17.00
N ALA A 414 17.25 -5.94 17.48
CA ALA A 414 18.66 -6.32 17.51
C ALA A 414 19.27 -6.54 16.11
N GLY A 415 18.43 -6.67 15.09
CA GLY A 415 18.87 -7.02 13.75
C GLY A 415 19.33 -8.47 13.65
N TRP A 416 20.17 -8.75 12.66
CA TRP A 416 20.73 -10.07 12.40
C TRP A 416 22.21 -10.01 12.04
N HIS A 417 22.89 -11.12 12.28
CA HIS A 417 24.28 -11.33 11.88
C HIS A 417 24.33 -12.44 10.83
N ARG A 418 25.24 -12.32 9.87
CA ARG A 418 25.41 -13.31 8.80
C ARG A 418 25.65 -14.71 9.35
N ASP A 419 26.43 -14.85 10.42
CA ASP A 419 26.73 -16.17 11.00
C ASP A 419 25.51 -16.86 11.63
N ASN A 420 24.43 -16.11 11.87
CA ASN A 420 23.21 -16.63 12.48
C ASN A 420 22.17 -17.08 11.43
N ILE A 421 22.43 -16.85 10.13
CA ILE A 421 21.47 -17.06 9.05
C ILE A 421 22.14 -17.74 7.86
N GLN A 422 21.49 -18.76 7.30
CA GLN A 422 21.99 -19.45 6.12
C GLN A 422 21.60 -18.66 4.86
N LEU A 423 22.48 -17.79 4.39
CA LEU A 423 22.24 -16.93 3.21
C LEU A 423 22.64 -17.61 1.88
N GLY A 424 23.28 -18.79 1.94
CA GLY A 424 23.68 -19.55 0.76
C GLY A 424 24.56 -18.74 -0.19
N VAL A 425 24.14 -18.58 -1.45
CA VAL A 425 24.91 -17.84 -2.47
C VAL A 425 25.07 -16.33 -2.15
N LYS A 426 24.24 -15.77 -1.26
CA LYS A 426 24.31 -14.36 -0.84
C LYS A 426 25.37 -14.10 0.24
N GLU A 427 25.99 -15.13 0.86
CA GLU A 427 26.92 -14.96 1.99
C GLU A 427 28.19 -14.15 1.67
N ILE A 428 28.81 -14.40 0.51
CA ILE A 428 30.06 -13.73 0.09
C ILE A 428 29.79 -12.26 -0.29
N PRO A 429 28.80 -11.94 -1.15
CA PRO A 429 28.42 -10.55 -1.42
C PRO A 429 28.07 -9.77 -0.15
N MET A 430 27.32 -10.38 0.78
CA MET A 430 26.92 -9.71 2.00
C MET A 430 28.11 -9.37 2.91
N ALA A 431 29.08 -10.27 3.03
CA ALA A 431 30.34 -10.05 3.75
C ALA A 431 31.09 -8.80 3.27
N VAL A 432 31.13 -8.59 1.96
CA VAL A 432 31.81 -7.45 1.32
C VAL A 432 31.05 -6.15 1.59
N LEU A 433 29.74 -6.22 1.76
CA LEU A 433 28.86 -5.07 1.96
C LEU A 433 28.73 -4.64 3.43
N GLU A 434 29.07 -5.50 4.40
CA GLU A 434 28.97 -5.21 5.85
C GLU A 434 29.61 -3.90 6.30
N PRO A 435 30.83 -3.54 5.84
CA PRO A 435 31.45 -2.28 6.24
C PRO A 435 30.72 -1.03 5.72
N PHE A 436 29.81 -1.20 4.75
CA PHE A 436 29.07 -0.12 4.10
C PHE A 436 27.66 0.08 4.67
N ARG A 437 27.27 -0.68 5.71
CA ARG A 437 26.10 -0.37 6.55
C ARG A 437 26.21 1.08 7.04
N ARG A 438 25.06 1.75 7.17
CA ARG A 438 25.03 3.16 7.61
C ARG A 438 25.67 3.36 8.99
N LEU A 439 25.49 2.40 9.90
CA LEU A 439 26.30 2.27 11.11
C LEU A 439 27.16 1.00 11.04
N PRO A 440 28.44 1.08 10.63
CA PRO A 440 29.24 -0.10 10.28
C PRO A 440 29.43 -1.13 11.41
N HIS A 441 29.48 -0.67 12.66
CA HIS A 441 29.72 -1.51 13.83
C HIS A 441 28.48 -2.19 14.40
N ALA A 442 27.28 -1.72 14.03
CA ALA A 442 26.03 -2.36 14.43
C ALA A 442 25.64 -3.48 13.46
N GLN A 443 24.75 -4.37 13.92
CA GLN A 443 24.26 -5.51 13.14
C GLN A 443 23.46 -5.05 11.91
N TRP A 444 23.28 -5.95 10.93
CA TRP A 444 22.35 -5.72 9.84
C TRP A 444 20.95 -5.53 10.41
N PHE A 445 20.27 -4.51 9.92
CA PHE A 445 18.91 -4.18 10.29
C PHE A 445 18.69 -3.88 11.79
N ALA A 446 19.76 -3.62 12.55
CA ALA A 446 19.64 -3.15 13.92
C ALA A 446 18.91 -1.80 13.99
N LEU A 447 18.16 -1.56 15.06
CA LEU A 447 17.47 -0.29 15.29
C LEU A 447 18.48 0.80 15.71
N ILE A 448 18.60 1.82 14.86
CA ILE A 448 19.53 2.95 15.04
C ILE A 448 18.75 4.23 15.24
N GLY A 449 19.18 5.04 16.20
CA GLY A 449 18.73 6.42 16.36
C GLY A 449 19.57 7.38 15.52
N ALA A 450 18.92 8.37 14.94
CA ALA A 450 19.56 9.46 14.21
C ALA A 450 18.97 10.81 14.61
N ILE A 451 19.77 11.88 14.48
CA ILE A 451 19.32 13.26 14.67
C ILE A 451 19.26 13.94 13.31
N ASP A 452 18.05 14.36 12.95
CA ASP A 452 17.65 14.78 11.62
C ASP A 452 17.90 13.68 10.58
N ASN A 453 17.83 14.04 9.31
CA ASN A 453 17.98 13.18 8.15
C ASN A 453 19.45 13.12 7.66
N ASN A 454 20.38 12.87 8.60
CA ASN A 454 21.80 12.69 8.33
C ASN A 454 22.42 11.53 9.16
N ASP A 455 23.52 10.97 8.66
CA ASP A 455 24.27 9.88 9.30
C ASP A 455 25.44 10.39 10.19
N ASP A 456 25.53 11.71 10.43
CA ASP A 456 26.62 12.30 11.22
C ASP A 456 26.41 12.12 12.74
N HIS A 457 25.18 11.86 13.16
CA HIS A 457 24.76 11.79 14.56
C HIS A 457 23.95 10.53 14.88
N LEU A 458 24.56 9.37 14.63
CA LEU A 458 23.96 8.06 14.87
C LEU A 458 24.26 7.51 16.27
N PHE A 459 23.33 6.74 16.83
CA PHE A 459 23.51 6.02 18.09
C PHE A 459 22.68 4.72 18.11
N GLU A 460 23.23 3.67 18.69
CA GLU A 460 22.60 2.36 18.75
C GLU A 460 21.55 2.29 19.88
N ILE A 461 20.35 1.79 19.55
CA ILE A 461 19.22 1.68 20.49
C ILE A 461 18.52 0.30 20.40
N ALA A 462 19.14 -0.63 19.67
CA ALA A 462 18.65 -1.97 19.37
C ALA A 462 18.26 -2.80 20.61
N GLU A 463 19.08 -2.77 21.66
CA GLU A 463 18.82 -3.43 22.95
C GLU A 463 18.18 -2.51 24.00
N GLY A 464 17.80 -1.29 23.58
CA GLY A 464 17.46 -0.19 24.47
C GLY A 464 18.70 0.51 25.04
N ALA A 465 18.64 1.84 25.17
CA ALA A 465 19.77 2.63 25.63
C ALA A 465 19.34 3.96 26.26
N ASP A 466 20.15 4.47 27.18
CA ASP A 466 20.07 5.84 27.69
C ASP A 466 21.14 6.68 27.00
N ILE A 467 20.72 7.63 26.15
CA ILE A 467 21.63 8.42 25.32
C ILE A 467 21.54 9.88 25.70
N ARG A 468 22.71 10.48 25.94
CA ARG A 468 22.84 11.93 26.10
C ARG A 468 23.05 12.58 24.74
N ILE A 469 22.17 13.51 24.39
CA ILE A 469 22.08 14.09 23.05
C ILE A 469 23.13 15.17 22.85
N THR A 470 23.89 15.07 21.77
CA THR A 470 25.03 15.96 21.48
C THR A 470 24.66 17.14 20.57
N LYS A 471 23.55 17.02 19.83
CA LYS A 471 23.01 18.03 18.92
C LYS A 471 21.49 18.00 18.97
N SER A 472 20.83 19.16 19.04
CA SER A 472 19.37 19.21 18.95
C SER A 472 18.90 18.93 17.53
N GLY A 473 17.80 18.19 17.39
CA GLY A 473 17.18 17.92 16.10
C GLY A 473 16.03 16.93 16.20
N GLU A 474 15.43 16.63 15.06
CA GLU A 474 14.37 15.61 15.00
C GLU A 474 14.94 14.22 15.25
N PHE A 475 14.24 13.40 16.02
CA PHE A 475 14.56 11.99 16.14
C PHE A 475 14.10 11.24 14.90
N CYS A 476 15.07 10.78 14.11
CA CYS A 476 14.85 10.11 12.82
C CYS A 476 15.41 8.68 12.81
N PRO A 477 14.92 7.75 13.66
CA PRO A 477 15.45 6.40 13.73
C PRO A 477 15.24 5.62 12.41
N PHE A 478 16.01 4.56 12.22
CA PHE A 478 15.93 3.69 11.04
C PHE A 478 16.46 2.28 11.32
N ALA A 479 16.20 1.36 10.39
CA ALA A 479 16.81 0.02 10.39
C ALA A 479 18.17 0.05 9.67
N ASN A 480 19.23 -0.48 10.28
CA ASN A 480 20.60 -0.36 9.80
C ASN A 480 20.85 -1.15 8.50
N ASP A 481 20.80 -0.47 7.37
CA ASP A 481 20.98 -1.08 6.06
C ASP A 481 21.90 -0.20 5.18
N LEU A 482 22.21 -0.65 3.97
CA LEU A 482 22.84 0.15 2.95
C LEU A 482 21.90 1.28 2.51
N ASN A 483 22.48 2.45 2.28
CA ASN A 483 21.75 3.68 1.94
C ASN A 483 20.81 3.60 0.70
N ARG A 484 20.93 2.55 -0.12
CA ARG A 484 20.13 2.34 -1.34
C ARG A 484 19.15 1.16 -1.27
N PHE A 485 19.13 0.38 -0.18
CA PHE A 485 18.50 -0.94 -0.17
C PHE A 485 17.23 -1.05 0.68
N TYR A 486 16.58 0.08 0.97
CA TYR A 486 15.34 0.11 1.76
C TYR A 486 14.07 -0.40 1.05
N GLY A 487 14.10 -0.52 -0.29
CA GLY A 487 12.89 -0.83 -1.08
C GLY A 487 12.31 -2.22 -0.87
N ALA A 488 13.13 -3.19 -0.45
CA ALA A 488 12.73 -4.57 -0.19
C ALA A 488 12.30 -4.83 1.26
N ASN A 489 12.50 -3.85 2.14
CA ASN A 489 12.30 -4.00 3.58
C ASN A 489 10.82 -3.82 3.95
N ALA A 490 10.36 -4.40 5.05
CA ALA A 490 8.97 -4.29 5.50
C ALA A 490 8.83 -4.40 7.02
N GLY A 491 7.66 -4.01 7.55
CA GLY A 491 7.35 -4.04 8.98
C GLY A 491 7.90 -2.83 9.75
N ARG A 492 7.54 -2.76 11.05
CA ARG A 492 7.88 -1.64 11.93
C ARG A 492 8.17 -2.09 13.35
N ILE A 493 9.01 -1.34 14.04
CA ILE A 493 9.30 -1.49 15.47
C ILE A 493 8.70 -0.32 16.23
N LYS A 494 7.84 -0.61 17.20
CA LYS A 494 7.37 0.34 18.19
C LYS A 494 8.44 0.58 19.25
N LEU A 495 8.72 1.85 19.51
CA LEU A 495 9.79 2.31 20.38
C LEU A 495 9.23 3.34 21.37
N ARG A 496 9.45 3.13 22.67
CA ARG A 496 9.16 4.14 23.68
C ARG A 496 10.37 5.03 23.89
N VAL A 497 10.19 6.35 23.79
CA VAL A 497 11.21 7.36 24.09
C VAL A 497 10.79 8.12 25.35
N THR A 498 11.67 8.20 26.34
CA THR A 498 11.41 8.91 27.61
C THR A 498 12.51 9.91 27.89
N ARG A 499 12.19 11.15 28.24
CA ARG A 499 13.20 12.13 28.66
C ARG A 499 13.53 11.92 30.13
N LEU A 500 14.81 11.70 30.44
CA LEU A 500 15.30 11.47 31.80
C LEU A 500 15.90 12.73 32.46
N GLY A 501 16.42 13.67 31.67
CA GLY A 501 17.08 14.87 32.19
C GLY A 501 17.49 15.86 31.12
#